data_AF-A0AAQ3X1P3-F1
#
_entry.id   AF-A0AAQ3X1P3-F1
#
_cell.length_a   1.000
_cell.length_b   1.000
_cell.length_c   1.000
_cell.angle_alpha   90.00
_cell.angle_beta   90.00
_cell.angle_gamma   90.00
#
_symmetry.space_group_name_H-M   'P 1'
#
loop_
_entity.id
_entity.type
_entity.pdbx_description
1 polymer ?
#
loop_
_entity_poly.entity_id
_entity_poly.type
_entity_poly.pdbx_seq_one_letter_code
_entity_poly.pdbx_strand_id
1 'polypeptide(L)'
;MLVEQFKKSWGGNQKDEAPPPWYMCGLPGSYYTRLFPCQSVHLFHSLFCLHWRSHAPEALEGTRKTCLDKGEIYITKTMSPSIVKSFQQLFQKDFSLFLKLRYEELVFGGQMVLTFIGRKHEDVFCGESNHHFYGLLAQSLQSMVEKGLLEKEKLESFYLPSIGEVVALVEQSGLFNMDHCKQFELNWDPYDDSESEDVVHDSIRSGKNVAMCV
;
A
#
# COMPACT_ATOMS: atom_id res chain seq x y z
N MET A 1 -23.82 -3.88 3.08
CA MET A 1 -24.84 -4.51 2.20
C MET A 1 -24.37 -5.87 1.64
N LEU A 2 -23.17 -5.99 1.08
CA LEU A 2 -22.60 -7.27 0.59
C LEU A 2 -22.38 -8.33 1.68
N VAL A 3 -21.84 -7.96 2.84
CA VAL A 3 -21.58 -8.89 3.96
C VAL A 3 -22.87 -9.47 4.56
N GLU A 4 -23.96 -8.69 4.55
CA GLU A 4 -25.28 -9.13 5.03
C GLU A 4 -25.95 -10.09 4.04
N GLN A 5 -25.79 -9.87 2.73
CA GLN A 5 -26.16 -10.84 1.70
C GLN A 5 -25.32 -12.12 1.82
N PHE A 6 -24.04 -11.99 2.20
CA PHE A 6 -23.11 -13.10 2.41
C PHE A 6 -23.52 -14.01 3.59
N LYS A 7 -24.05 -13.45 4.67
CA LYS A 7 -24.53 -14.22 5.83
C LYS A 7 -25.85 -14.94 5.57
N LYS A 8 -26.75 -14.33 4.77
CA LYS A 8 -28.08 -14.88 4.49
C LYS A 8 -28.06 -16.17 3.66
N SER A 9 -27.04 -16.41 2.84
CA SER A 9 -26.96 -17.63 2.02
C SER A 9 -26.53 -18.89 2.81
N TRP A 10 -26.01 -18.74 4.03
CA TRP A 10 -25.49 -19.86 4.83
C TRP A 10 -26.53 -20.48 5.79
N GLY A 11 -27.69 -19.83 5.98
CA GLY A 11 -28.68 -20.22 7.00
C GLY A 11 -29.79 -21.19 6.54
N GLY A 12 -29.73 -21.73 5.33
CA GLY A 12 -30.76 -22.59 4.75
C GLY A 12 -30.48 -24.09 4.94
N ASN A 13 -31.48 -24.86 5.37
CA ASN A 13 -31.40 -26.30 5.59
C ASN A 13 -31.05 -27.06 4.28
N GLN A 14 -29.93 -27.78 4.32
CA GLN A 14 -29.48 -28.71 3.27
C GLN A 14 -30.48 -29.87 3.08
N LYS A 15 -31.20 -29.85 1.95
CA LYS A 15 -31.68 -31.04 1.23
C LYS A 15 -32.14 -30.56 -0.15
N ASP A 16 -31.33 -30.87 -1.17
CA ASP A 16 -31.49 -30.57 -2.60
C ASP A 16 -31.12 -29.15 -3.10
N GLU A 17 -30.03 -28.57 -2.60
CA GLU A 17 -29.53 -27.27 -3.07
C GLU A 17 -28.54 -27.40 -4.24
N ALA A 18 -28.81 -26.66 -5.31
CA ALA A 18 -27.88 -26.41 -6.42
C ALA A 18 -26.50 -25.96 -5.87
N PRO A 19 -25.39 -26.23 -6.60
CA PRO A 19 -24.07 -25.82 -6.14
C PRO A 19 -24.03 -24.32 -5.82
N PRO A 20 -23.24 -23.91 -4.81
CA PRO A 20 -23.20 -22.52 -4.39
C PRO A 20 -22.77 -21.64 -5.58
N PRO A 21 -23.29 -20.41 -5.67
CA PRO A 21 -22.97 -19.51 -6.77
C PRO A 21 -21.48 -19.12 -6.84
N TRP A 22 -20.69 -19.39 -5.80
CA TRP A 22 -19.23 -19.22 -5.77
C TRP A 22 -18.55 -20.14 -4.75
N TYR A 23 -17.25 -20.33 -4.94
CA TYR A 23 -16.37 -21.02 -4.01
C TYR A 23 -15.27 -20.06 -3.53
N MET A 24 -14.89 -20.17 -2.26
CA MET A 24 -13.80 -19.37 -1.68
C MET A 24 -12.58 -20.24 -1.43
N CYS A 25 -11.41 -19.69 -1.72
CA CYS A 25 -10.14 -20.29 -1.34
C CYS A 25 -9.20 -19.22 -0.79
N GLY A 26 -8.37 -19.61 0.18
CA GLY A 26 -7.25 -18.81 0.65
C GLY A 26 -5.96 -19.33 0.04
N LEU A 27 -5.16 -18.43 -0.52
CA LEU A 27 -3.87 -18.76 -1.14
C LEU A 27 -2.77 -18.02 -0.38
N PRO A 28 -1.95 -18.72 0.42
CA PRO A 28 -0.81 -18.10 1.07
C PRO A 28 0.29 -17.86 0.04
N GLY A 29 0.88 -16.66 0.04
CA GLY A 29 1.99 -16.35 -0.84
C GLY A 29 2.18 -14.85 -1.02
N SER A 30 3.39 -14.45 -1.39
CA SER A 30 3.65 -13.08 -1.80
C SER A 30 3.06 -12.84 -3.19
N TYR A 31 2.40 -11.70 -3.39
CA TYR A 31 1.97 -11.25 -4.70
C TYR A 31 3.13 -10.86 -5.63
N TYR A 32 4.37 -10.84 -5.13
CA TYR A 32 5.59 -10.78 -5.94
C TYR A 32 6.06 -12.16 -6.43
N THR A 33 5.19 -13.17 -6.35
CA THR A 33 5.39 -14.51 -6.92
C THR A 33 4.17 -14.90 -7.77
N ARG A 34 4.31 -15.98 -8.55
CA ARG A 34 3.17 -16.55 -9.28
C ARG A 34 2.23 -17.24 -8.28
N LEU A 35 0.97 -16.86 -8.31
CA LEU A 35 -0.09 -17.35 -7.42
C LEU A 35 -1.08 -18.27 -8.15
N PHE A 36 -1.27 -18.05 -9.45
CA PHE A 36 -2.27 -18.76 -10.24
C PHE A 36 -1.65 -19.42 -11.48
N PRO A 37 -2.29 -20.45 -12.04
CA PRO A 37 -1.97 -20.92 -13.39
C PRO A 37 -2.13 -19.81 -14.43
N CYS A 38 -1.42 -19.94 -15.55
CA CYS A 38 -1.56 -19.00 -16.65
C CYS A 38 -3.00 -18.96 -17.15
N GLN A 39 -3.49 -17.77 -17.48
CA GLN A 39 -4.82 -17.57 -18.08
C GLN A 39 -5.97 -18.23 -17.30
N SER A 40 -6.00 -18.03 -15.98
CA SER A 40 -7.02 -18.61 -15.10
C SER A 40 -7.84 -17.56 -14.35
N VAL A 41 -7.36 -16.32 -14.28
CA VAL A 41 -7.99 -15.25 -13.51
C VAL A 41 -8.69 -14.26 -14.45
N HIS A 42 -9.93 -13.92 -14.13
CA HIS A 42 -10.72 -12.95 -14.91
C HIS A 42 -10.53 -11.51 -14.41
N LEU A 43 -10.41 -11.34 -13.08
CA LEU A 43 -10.29 -10.05 -12.43
C LEU A 43 -9.31 -10.14 -11.26
N PHE A 44 -8.31 -9.26 -11.27
CA PHE A 44 -7.50 -8.98 -10.09
C PHE A 44 -7.98 -7.71 -9.39
N HIS A 45 -8.05 -7.76 -8.07
CA HIS A 45 -8.32 -6.59 -7.24
C HIS A 45 -7.27 -6.52 -6.13
N SER A 46 -6.62 -5.37 -5.97
CA SER A 46 -5.67 -5.11 -4.89
C SER A 46 -5.96 -3.75 -4.26
N LEU A 47 -6.07 -3.74 -2.94
CA LEU A 47 -6.42 -2.55 -2.18
C LEU A 47 -5.44 -2.39 -1.01
N PHE A 48 -4.72 -1.26 -0.99
CA PHE A 48 -3.72 -0.90 0.02
C PHE A 48 -2.61 -1.95 0.22
N CYS A 49 -2.15 -2.61 -0.86
CA CYS A 49 -1.04 -3.57 -0.79
C CYS A 49 0.24 -3.12 -1.49
N LEU A 50 0.14 -2.51 -2.67
CA LEU A 50 1.30 -2.35 -3.58
C LEU A 50 2.31 -1.26 -3.17
N HIS A 51 2.06 -0.54 -2.08
CA HIS A 51 3.03 0.36 -1.46
C HIS A 51 4.00 -0.38 -0.52
N TRP A 52 3.67 -1.63 -0.14
CA TRP A 52 4.59 -2.54 0.53
C TRP A 52 5.57 -3.11 -0.47
N ARG A 53 6.77 -3.49 -0.01
CA ARG A 53 7.87 -3.94 -0.88
C ARG A 53 8.12 -5.42 -0.71
N SER A 54 8.78 -6.03 -1.69
CA SER A 54 9.18 -7.44 -1.60
C SER A 54 10.23 -7.69 -0.52
N HIS A 55 11.21 -6.78 -0.40
CA HIS A 55 12.33 -6.85 0.54
C HIS A 55 12.84 -5.45 0.91
N ALA A 56 13.80 -5.37 1.85
CA ALA A 56 14.50 -4.13 2.12
C ALA A 56 15.47 -3.76 0.96
N PRO A 57 15.67 -2.47 0.63
CA PRO A 57 16.59 -2.05 -0.41
C PRO A 57 18.03 -2.51 -0.14
N GLU A 58 18.63 -3.24 -1.09
CA GLU A 58 20.00 -3.78 -0.99
C GLU A 58 21.05 -2.67 -0.75
N ALA A 59 20.83 -1.47 -1.33
CA ALA A 59 21.68 -0.29 -1.13
C ALA A 59 21.72 0.24 0.32
N LEU A 60 20.90 -0.33 1.20
CA LEU A 60 20.86 0.03 2.62
C LEU A 60 21.73 -0.89 3.49
N GLU A 61 22.32 -2.00 3.07
CA GLU A 61 23.08 -2.84 4.03
C GLU A 61 24.20 -2.08 4.79
N GLY A 62 24.85 -1.09 4.16
CA GLY A 62 25.74 -0.13 4.85
C GLY A 62 25.05 1.16 5.34
N THR A 63 24.01 1.62 4.64
CA THR A 63 23.38 2.94 4.80
C THR A 63 22.14 2.93 5.70
N ARG A 64 21.55 1.74 5.94
CA ARG A 64 20.43 1.48 6.86
C ARG A 64 20.79 1.99 8.23
N LYS A 65 22.01 1.69 8.70
CA LYS A 65 22.54 2.20 9.94
C LYS A 65 22.47 3.73 9.99
N THR A 66 22.83 4.43 8.92
CA THR A 66 22.81 5.91 8.88
C THR A 66 21.41 6.54 8.80
N CYS A 67 20.46 5.93 8.10
CA CYS A 67 19.06 6.39 8.09
C CYS A 67 18.38 6.11 9.43
N LEU A 68 18.64 4.92 10.00
CA LEU A 68 18.20 4.55 11.33
C LEU A 68 18.83 5.43 12.40
N ASP A 69 20.10 5.81 12.25
CA ASP A 69 20.79 6.75 13.15
C ASP A 69 20.13 8.12 13.21
N LYS A 70 19.43 8.51 12.14
CA LYS A 70 18.64 9.73 12.06
C LYS A 70 17.16 9.54 12.40
N GLY A 71 16.70 8.31 12.68
CA GLY A 71 15.29 8.01 12.95
C GLY A 71 14.38 8.15 11.72
N GLU A 72 14.94 8.09 10.50
CA GLU A 72 14.21 8.34 9.25
C GLU A 72 13.48 7.08 8.76
N ILE A 73 12.20 6.92 9.13
CA ILE A 73 11.35 5.81 8.65
C ILE A 73 10.62 6.14 7.33
N TYR A 74 10.77 7.35 6.80
CA TYR A 74 10.21 7.76 5.50
C TYR A 74 11.18 8.71 4.81
N ILE A 75 10.97 8.98 3.52
CA ILE A 75 11.84 9.89 2.78
C ILE A 75 11.73 11.31 3.37
N THR A 76 12.88 11.87 3.72
CA THR A 76 13.03 13.22 4.27
C THR A 76 13.95 14.05 3.37
N LYS A 77 13.88 15.38 3.50
CA LYS A 77 14.79 16.32 2.81
C LYS A 77 16.26 16.12 3.17
N THR A 78 16.54 15.47 4.29
CA THR A 78 17.88 15.18 4.82
C THR A 78 18.47 13.88 4.27
N MET A 79 17.66 13.06 3.57
CA MET A 79 18.09 11.81 2.95
C MET A 79 18.83 12.08 1.64
N SER A 80 19.95 11.38 1.42
CA SER A 80 20.75 11.58 0.21
C SER A 80 20.00 11.11 -1.06
N PRO A 81 20.17 11.78 -2.21
CA PRO A 81 19.50 11.40 -3.46
C PRO A 81 19.76 9.95 -3.92
N SER A 82 20.94 9.39 -3.61
CA SER A 82 21.28 7.99 -3.95
C SER A 82 20.41 6.98 -3.19
N ILE A 83 20.10 7.26 -1.93
CA ILE A 83 19.22 6.43 -1.11
C ILE A 83 17.80 6.50 -1.67
N VAL A 84 17.27 7.71 -1.91
CA VAL A 84 15.94 7.91 -2.52
C VAL A 84 15.81 7.16 -3.84
N LYS A 85 16.81 7.28 -4.72
CA LYS A 85 16.86 6.56 -5.99
C LYS A 85 16.80 5.04 -5.81
N SER A 86 17.41 4.50 -4.75
CA SER A 86 17.39 3.06 -4.47
C SER A 86 15.98 2.58 -4.08
N PHE A 87 15.23 3.39 -3.31
CA PHE A 87 13.81 3.10 -3.02
C PHE A 87 12.96 3.11 -4.30
N GLN A 88 13.15 4.12 -5.16
CA GLN A 88 12.44 4.22 -6.44
C GLN A 88 12.72 3.00 -7.34
N GLN A 89 13.99 2.59 -7.45
CA GLN A 89 14.39 1.42 -8.24
C GLN A 89 13.80 0.12 -7.70
N LEU A 90 13.72 -0.04 -6.38
CA LEU A 90 13.09 -1.20 -5.78
C LEU A 90 11.59 -1.24 -6.08
N PHE A 91 10.88 -0.12 -5.92
CA PHE A 91 9.48 -0.03 -6.29
C PHE A 91 9.26 -0.36 -7.78
N GLN A 92 10.08 0.21 -8.66
CA GLN A 92 10.02 -0.10 -10.09
C GLN A 92 10.19 -1.60 -10.36
N LYS A 93 11.20 -2.24 -9.76
CA LYS A 93 11.46 -3.68 -9.92
C LYS A 93 10.27 -4.51 -9.43
N ASP A 94 9.77 -4.21 -8.24
CA ASP A 94 8.67 -4.93 -7.59
C ASP A 94 7.36 -4.77 -8.36
N PHE A 95 7.01 -3.54 -8.74
CA PHE A 95 5.77 -3.26 -9.45
C PHE A 95 5.78 -3.82 -10.87
N SER A 96 6.91 -3.71 -11.61
CA SER A 96 7.04 -4.35 -12.92
C SER A 96 6.95 -5.87 -12.83
N LEU A 97 7.53 -6.49 -11.80
CA LEU A 97 7.41 -7.93 -11.57
C LEU A 97 5.96 -8.32 -11.28
N PHE A 98 5.28 -7.57 -10.41
CA PHE A 98 3.86 -7.76 -10.12
C PHE A 98 3.02 -7.71 -11.39
N LEU A 99 3.16 -6.65 -12.20
CA LEU A 99 2.42 -6.48 -13.45
C LEU A 99 2.64 -7.68 -14.39
N LYS A 100 3.88 -8.10 -14.57
CA LYS A 100 4.23 -9.27 -15.42
C LYS A 100 3.54 -10.55 -14.93
N LEU A 101 3.63 -10.84 -13.64
CA LEU A 101 3.03 -12.05 -13.06
C LEU A 101 1.52 -12.05 -13.21
N ARG A 102 0.86 -10.92 -12.90
CA ARG A 102 -0.60 -10.79 -13.05
C ARG A 102 -1.04 -10.89 -14.51
N TYR A 103 -0.27 -10.34 -15.44
CA TYR A 103 -0.56 -10.44 -16.86
C TYR A 103 -0.58 -11.90 -17.34
N GLU A 104 0.42 -12.71 -16.94
CA GLU A 104 0.50 -14.13 -17.32
C GLU A 104 -0.67 -14.95 -16.75
N GLU A 105 -1.16 -14.58 -15.57
CA GLU A 105 -2.27 -15.25 -14.87
C GLU A 105 -3.66 -14.84 -15.39
N LEU A 106 -3.78 -13.67 -16.02
CA LEU A 106 -5.04 -13.17 -16.57
C LEU A 106 -5.45 -13.91 -17.84
N VAL A 107 -6.75 -14.18 -17.95
CA VAL A 107 -7.37 -14.62 -19.21
C VAL A 107 -7.32 -13.49 -20.26
N PHE A 108 -7.53 -13.84 -21.53
CA PHE A 108 -7.69 -12.83 -22.58
C PHE A 108 -8.90 -11.93 -22.26
N GLY A 109 -8.70 -10.61 -22.26
CA GLY A 109 -9.72 -9.63 -21.87
C GLY A 109 -9.95 -9.50 -20.36
N GLY A 110 -9.15 -10.18 -19.53
CA GLY A 110 -9.19 -10.02 -18.08
C GLY A 110 -8.75 -8.62 -17.64
N GLN A 111 -9.21 -8.20 -16.46
CA GLN A 111 -9.02 -6.84 -15.95
C GLN A 111 -8.33 -6.81 -14.59
N MET A 112 -7.83 -5.64 -14.21
CA MET A 112 -7.19 -5.43 -12.92
C MET A 112 -7.58 -4.05 -12.35
N VAL A 113 -7.93 -4.03 -11.07
CA VAL A 113 -8.26 -2.81 -10.32
C VAL A 113 -7.30 -2.70 -9.15
N LEU A 114 -6.50 -1.62 -9.16
CA LEU A 114 -5.44 -1.38 -8.18
C LEU A 114 -5.68 -0.07 -7.46
N THR A 115 -5.68 -0.12 -6.13
CA THR A 115 -5.78 1.06 -5.26
C THR A 115 -4.75 0.94 -4.16
N PHE A 116 -3.87 1.91 -3.98
CA PHE A 116 -2.83 1.90 -2.94
C PHE A 116 -2.39 3.31 -2.58
N ILE A 117 -1.72 3.45 -1.44
CA ILE A 117 -1.21 4.74 -0.95
C ILE A 117 -0.10 5.21 -1.89
N GLY A 118 -0.20 6.44 -2.34
CA GLY A 118 0.83 7.13 -3.10
C GLY A 118 1.08 8.53 -2.54
N ARG A 119 1.94 9.27 -3.23
CA ARG A 119 2.22 10.69 -2.98
C ARG A 119 1.62 11.55 -4.08
N LYS A 120 1.29 12.80 -3.74
CA LYS A 120 0.59 13.74 -4.62
C LYS A 120 1.50 14.42 -5.63
N HIS A 121 2.71 14.76 -5.22
CA HIS A 121 3.67 15.51 -6.00
C HIS A 121 4.69 14.57 -6.62
N GLU A 122 5.20 14.93 -7.79
CA GLU A 122 6.27 14.21 -8.48
C GLU A 122 7.64 14.38 -7.80
N ASP A 123 7.83 15.47 -7.05
CA ASP A 123 9.02 15.66 -6.22
C ASP A 123 8.90 14.88 -4.89
N VAL A 124 9.83 13.95 -4.67
CA VAL A 124 9.84 13.05 -3.50
C VAL A 124 10.13 13.81 -2.20
N PHE A 125 10.70 15.02 -2.30
CA PHE A 125 11.04 15.86 -1.16
C PHE A 125 9.94 16.88 -0.80
N CYS A 126 8.84 16.91 -1.56
CA CYS A 126 7.74 17.83 -1.32
C CYS A 126 6.98 17.44 -0.04
N GLY A 127 6.88 18.36 0.93
CA GLY A 127 6.30 18.09 2.25
C GLY A 127 4.79 17.94 2.22
N GLU A 128 4.30 16.73 2.00
CA GLU A 128 2.88 16.34 2.00
C GLU A 128 2.33 15.97 3.40
N SER A 129 1.01 15.78 3.49
CA SER A 129 0.32 15.22 4.66
C SER A 129 0.88 13.84 5.06
N ASN A 130 1.27 13.03 4.08
CA ASN A 130 1.99 11.77 4.31
C ASN A 130 3.27 12.00 5.15
N HIS A 131 4.07 13.03 4.84
CA HIS A 131 5.28 13.33 5.63
C HIS A 131 4.95 13.69 7.07
N HIS A 132 3.77 14.28 7.34
CA HIS A 132 3.34 14.59 8.70
C HIS A 132 2.98 13.31 9.46
N PHE A 133 2.16 12.45 8.87
CA PHE A 133 1.77 11.18 9.48
C PHE A 133 2.98 10.26 9.72
N TYR A 134 3.78 10.00 8.68
CA TYR A 134 4.98 9.17 8.81
C TYR A 134 6.03 9.83 9.69
N GLY A 135 6.08 11.17 9.77
CA GLY A 135 6.94 11.91 10.70
C GLY A 135 6.55 11.70 12.16
N LEU A 136 5.25 11.72 12.48
CA LEU A 136 4.75 11.42 13.84
C LEU A 136 4.99 9.95 14.20
N LEU A 137 4.80 9.04 13.25
CA LEU A 137 5.13 7.63 13.43
C LEU A 137 6.64 7.43 13.67
N ALA A 138 7.49 8.15 12.93
CA ALA A 138 8.94 8.14 13.10
C ALA A 138 9.33 8.53 14.54
N GLN A 139 8.80 9.65 15.02
CA GLN A 139 9.08 10.15 16.37
C GLN A 139 8.61 9.16 17.45
N SER A 140 7.44 8.56 17.25
CA SER A 140 6.88 7.57 18.17
C SER A 140 7.76 6.33 18.26
N LEU A 141 8.16 5.78 17.10
CA LEU A 141 9.06 4.63 17.02
C LEU A 141 10.46 4.94 17.59
N GLN A 142 11.00 6.14 17.32
CA GLN A 142 12.27 6.60 17.87
C GLN A 142 12.22 6.70 19.40
N SER A 143 11.11 7.21 19.97
CA SER A 143 10.91 7.23 21.42
C SER A 143 10.87 5.82 22.03
N MET A 144 10.31 4.83 21.32
CA MET A 144 10.33 3.44 21.76
C MET A 144 11.73 2.84 21.74
N VAL A 145 12.54 3.17 20.74
CA VAL A 145 13.96 2.78 20.67
C VAL A 145 14.75 3.39 21.83
N GLU A 146 14.57 4.68 22.12
CA GLU A 146 15.24 5.37 23.24
C GLU A 146 14.88 4.77 24.61
N LYS A 147 13.65 4.26 24.75
CA LYS A 147 13.18 3.54 25.95
C LYS A 147 13.61 2.08 25.99
N GLY A 148 14.31 1.59 24.98
CA GLY A 148 14.73 0.18 24.88
C GLY A 148 13.58 -0.80 24.63
N LEU A 149 12.42 -0.32 24.17
CA LEU A 149 11.26 -1.15 23.85
C LEU A 149 11.32 -1.75 22.44
N LEU A 150 12.17 -1.18 21.58
CA LEU A 150 12.32 -1.59 20.19
C LEU A 150 13.80 -1.59 19.81
N GLU A 151 14.26 -2.66 19.16
CA GLU A 151 15.57 -2.69 18.53
C GLU A 151 15.57 -1.77 17.31
N LYS A 152 16.57 -0.90 17.23
CA LYS A 152 16.69 0.10 16.17
C LYS A 152 16.77 -0.53 14.78
N GLU A 153 17.35 -1.72 14.69
CA GLU A 153 17.55 -2.50 13.47
C GLU A 153 16.22 -3.00 12.87
N LYS A 154 15.14 -3.06 13.67
CA LYS A 154 13.81 -3.49 13.24
C LYS A 154 12.99 -2.39 12.58
N LEU A 155 13.47 -1.14 12.62
CA LEU A 155 12.81 -0.04 11.92
C LEU A 155 13.01 -0.20 10.41
N GLU A 156 11.90 -0.14 9.67
CA GLU A 156 11.92 -0.14 8.21
C GLU A 156 11.48 1.21 7.67
N SER A 157 12.17 1.68 6.62
CA SER A 157 11.77 2.89 5.92
C SER A 157 10.76 2.58 4.81
N PHE A 158 9.77 3.45 4.64
CA PHE A 158 8.70 3.36 3.65
C PHE A 158 8.98 4.21 2.41
N TYR A 159 8.39 3.82 1.28
CA TYR A 159 8.39 4.58 0.03
C TYR A 159 6.99 4.60 -0.56
N LEU A 160 6.53 5.76 -1.02
CA LEU A 160 5.24 5.93 -1.67
C LEU A 160 5.46 6.45 -3.11
N PRO A 161 4.90 5.78 -4.12
CA PRO A 161 5.05 6.21 -5.51
C PRO A 161 4.13 7.38 -5.87
N SER A 162 4.53 8.21 -6.82
CA SER A 162 3.62 9.18 -7.46
C SER A 162 2.74 8.50 -8.50
N ILE A 163 1.65 9.18 -8.87
CA ILE A 163 0.82 8.74 -10.01
C ILE A 163 1.64 8.67 -11.31
N GLY A 164 2.57 9.62 -11.54
CA GLY A 164 3.44 9.59 -12.71
C GLY A 164 4.37 8.37 -12.75
N GLU A 165 4.96 8.00 -11.60
CA GLU A 165 5.78 6.78 -11.50
C GLU A 165 4.96 5.52 -11.84
N VAL A 166 3.74 5.41 -11.33
CA VAL A 166 2.85 4.26 -11.60
C VAL A 166 2.47 4.20 -13.09
N VAL A 167 2.02 5.32 -13.65
CA VAL A 167 1.59 5.41 -15.06
C VAL A 167 2.74 5.05 -15.99
N ALA A 168 3.94 5.62 -15.75
CA ALA A 168 5.12 5.34 -16.56
C ALA A 168 5.48 3.85 -16.56
N LEU A 169 5.36 3.16 -15.43
CA LEU A 169 5.66 1.73 -15.33
C LEU A 169 4.63 0.85 -16.03
N VAL A 170 3.35 1.23 -15.97
CA VAL A 170 2.29 0.52 -16.72
C VAL A 170 2.52 0.67 -18.22
N GLU A 171 2.77 1.89 -18.70
CA GLU A 171 3.05 2.17 -20.11
C GLU A 171 4.33 1.47 -20.59
N GLN A 172 5.42 1.55 -19.81
CA GLN A 172 6.70 0.90 -20.14
C GLN A 172 6.55 -0.62 -20.24
N SER A 173 5.66 -1.22 -19.45
CA SER A 173 5.45 -2.67 -19.50
C SER A 173 4.90 -3.13 -20.86
N GLY A 174 4.08 -2.31 -21.52
CA GLY A 174 3.36 -2.68 -22.73
C GLY A 174 2.37 -3.84 -22.55
N LEU A 175 2.07 -4.23 -21.31
CA LEU A 175 1.23 -5.39 -20.99
C LEU A 175 -0.25 -5.01 -20.83
N PHE A 176 -0.53 -3.79 -20.39
CA PHE A 176 -1.88 -3.36 -20.03
C PHE A 176 -2.26 -2.06 -20.75
N ASN A 177 -3.54 -1.97 -21.12
CA ASN A 177 -4.16 -0.72 -21.48
C ASN A 177 -4.79 -0.11 -20.22
N MET A 178 -4.46 1.13 -19.92
CA MET A 178 -4.95 1.80 -18.71
C MET A 178 -6.26 2.53 -19.02
N ASP A 179 -7.37 1.97 -18.54
CA ASP A 179 -8.70 2.54 -18.76
C ASP A 179 -8.98 3.75 -17.84
N HIS A 180 -8.52 3.68 -16.58
CA HIS A 180 -8.74 4.73 -15.60
C HIS A 180 -7.57 4.84 -14.63
N CYS A 181 -7.13 6.07 -14.37
CA CYS A 181 -6.14 6.39 -13.35
C CYS A 181 -6.58 7.66 -12.62
N LYS A 182 -6.74 7.58 -11.31
CA LYS A 182 -7.18 8.71 -10.50
C LYS A 182 -6.46 8.70 -9.17
N GLN A 183 -6.02 9.89 -8.77
CA GLN A 183 -5.57 10.18 -7.41
C GLN A 183 -6.68 10.91 -6.66
N PHE A 184 -6.88 10.56 -5.40
CA PHE A 184 -7.78 11.25 -4.49
C PHE A 184 -7.18 11.27 -3.09
N GLU A 185 -7.58 12.26 -2.29
CA GLU A 185 -7.13 12.43 -0.92
C GLU A 185 -8.15 11.79 0.03
N LEU A 186 -7.66 11.29 1.16
CA LEU A 186 -8.46 10.72 2.22
C LEU A 186 -8.08 11.39 3.53
N ASN A 187 -9.08 11.61 4.40
CA ASN A 187 -8.82 12.00 5.77
C ASN A 187 -8.31 10.78 6.55
N TRP A 188 -7.29 11.00 7.38
CA TRP A 188 -6.76 9.96 8.26
C TRP A 188 -7.68 9.68 9.45
N ASP A 189 -8.52 10.65 9.83
CA ASP A 189 -9.63 10.41 10.74
C ASP A 189 -10.85 9.96 9.93
N PRO A 190 -11.25 8.68 9.99
CA PRO A 190 -12.38 8.16 9.22
C PRO A 190 -13.74 8.73 9.65
N TYR A 191 -13.79 9.49 10.76
CA TYR A 191 -15.00 10.12 11.29
C TYR A 191 -14.97 11.65 11.18
N ASP A 192 -13.93 12.22 10.58
CA ASP A 192 -13.81 13.66 10.40
C ASP A 192 -14.46 14.08 9.08
N ASP A 193 -15.73 14.45 9.18
CA ASP A 193 -16.57 14.95 8.10
C ASP A 193 -16.46 16.49 8.01
N SER A 194 -15.22 17.00 7.94
CA SER A 194 -14.89 18.44 7.94
C SER A 194 -15.48 19.25 6.77
N GLU A 195 -16.31 18.65 5.92
CA GLU A 195 -17.16 19.35 4.94
C GLU A 195 -18.43 19.96 5.55
N SER A 196 -18.69 19.76 6.86
CA SER A 196 -19.78 20.41 7.57
C SER A 196 -19.27 21.61 8.40
N GLU A 197 -19.83 22.79 8.15
CA GLU A 197 -19.42 24.08 8.76
C GLU A 197 -19.62 24.14 10.30
N ASP A 198 -20.24 23.11 10.90
CA ASP A 198 -20.65 23.07 12.31
C ASP A 198 -19.81 22.12 13.21
N VAL A 199 -18.69 21.56 12.71
CA VAL A 199 -17.90 20.59 13.50
C VAL A 199 -16.88 21.28 14.41
N VAL A 200 -17.07 21.14 15.72
CA VAL A 200 -16.01 21.44 16.71
C VAL A 200 -14.93 20.37 16.58
N HIS A 201 -13.76 20.75 16.08
CA HIS A 201 -12.63 19.83 15.90
C HIS A 201 -12.13 19.30 17.26
N ASP A 202 -12.43 18.04 17.56
CA ASP A 202 -11.88 17.32 18.72
C ASP A 202 -10.55 16.65 18.33
N SER A 203 -9.46 17.41 18.43
CA SER A 203 -8.12 16.95 18.07
C SER A 203 -7.64 15.73 18.87
N ILE A 204 -8.15 15.53 20.10
CA ILE A 204 -7.81 14.35 20.91
C ILE A 204 -8.47 13.11 20.34
N ARG A 205 -9.76 13.22 19.99
CA ARG A 205 -10.50 12.11 19.37
C ARG A 205 -9.93 11.78 17.99
N SER A 206 -9.65 12.78 17.17
CA SER A 206 -9.02 12.56 15.87
C SER A 206 -7.65 11.91 16.00
N GLY A 207 -6.81 12.38 16.94
CA GLY A 207 -5.52 11.74 17.21
C GLY A 207 -5.64 10.27 17.61
N LYS A 208 -6.65 9.90 18.42
CA LYS A 208 -6.93 8.50 18.78
C LYS A 208 -7.39 7.68 17.57
N ASN A 209 -8.29 8.23 16.75
CA ASN A 209 -8.79 7.53 15.56
C ASN A 209 -7.64 7.24 14.58
N VAL A 210 -6.81 8.24 14.30
CA VAL A 210 -5.62 8.11 13.45
C VAL A 210 -4.66 7.07 14.02
N ALA A 211 -4.38 7.09 15.33
CA ALA A 211 -3.50 6.14 15.97
C ALA A 211 -4.01 4.68 15.91
N MET A 212 -5.33 4.47 15.87
CA MET A 212 -5.93 3.13 15.71
C MET A 212 -5.81 2.58 14.28
N CYS A 213 -5.43 3.41 13.31
CA CYS A 213 -5.20 3.00 11.91
C CYS A 213 -3.74 2.55 11.65
N VAL A 214 -2.87 2.59 12.66
CA VAL A 214 -1.43 2.30 12.58
C VAL A 214 -1.09 1.06 13.39
#